data_AF-A0A838UAS3-F1
#
_entry.id   AF-A0A838UAS3-F1
#
_cell.length_a   1.000
_cell.length_b   1.000
_cell.length_c   1.000
_cell.angle_alpha   90.00
_cell.angle_beta   90.00
_cell.angle_gamma   90.00
#
_symmetry.space_group_name_H-M   'P 1'
#
loop_
_entity.id
_entity.type
_entity.pdbx_description
1 polymer ?
#
loop_
_entity_poly.entity_id
_entity_poly.type
_entity_poly.pdbx_seq_one_letter_code
_entity_poly.pdbx_strand_id
1 'polypeptide(L)'
;MFRYAPFSFSILFFIVFAVLAPFFFPWSVSVFLGIIAAYFFPPIALLIGGLLEVLYYPGSGVPFFLFGGVAVTLGIIAVQQFIKTRIM
;
A
#
# COMPACT_ATOMS: atom_id res chain seq x y z
N MET A 1 -1.13 10.92 20.93
CA MET A 1 -2.43 11.32 20.36
C MET A 1 -2.17 11.93 18.98
N PHE A 2 -2.12 11.12 17.93
CA PHE A 2 -1.91 11.63 16.57
C PHE A 2 -3.17 12.39 16.17
N ARG A 3 -3.07 13.72 16.20
CA ARG A 3 -3.96 14.63 15.51
C ARG A 3 -4.19 14.04 14.11
N TYR A 4 -5.44 13.73 13.77
CA TYR A 4 -5.84 13.47 12.39
C TYR A 4 -5.40 14.69 11.60
N ALA A 5 -4.19 14.65 11.02
CA ALA A 5 -3.80 15.64 10.04
C ALA A 5 -4.89 15.52 8.97
N PRO A 6 -5.63 16.61 8.67
CA PRO A 6 -6.66 16.53 7.63
C PRO A 6 -5.97 15.93 6.41
N PHE A 7 -6.50 14.82 5.89
CA PHE A 7 -5.93 14.20 4.70
C PHE A 7 -5.84 15.31 3.66
N SER A 8 -4.62 15.78 3.41
CA SER A 8 -4.40 16.82 2.43
C SER A 8 -4.93 16.28 1.11
N PHE A 9 -5.63 17.10 0.34
CA PHE A 9 -6.25 16.71 -0.92
C PHE A 9 -5.27 15.93 -1.82
N SER A 10 -3.99 16.31 -1.78
CA SER A 10 -2.90 15.62 -2.46
C SER A 10 -2.70 14.16 -2.04
N ILE A 11 -2.79 13.84 -0.75
CA ILE A 11 -2.60 12.46 -0.24
C ILE A 11 -3.77 11.56 -0.67
N LEU A 12 -4.99 12.09 -0.56
CA LEU A 12 -6.20 11.40 -1.03
C LEU A 12 -6.11 11.10 -2.52
N PHE A 13 -5.64 12.07 -3.32
CA PHE A 13 -5.40 11.88 -4.75
C PHE A 13 -4.41 10.73 -5.01
N PHE A 14 -3.28 10.67 -4.30
CA PHE A 14 -2.31 9.58 -4.44
C PHE A 14 -2.89 8.22 -4.06
N ILE A 15 -3.68 8.13 -2.99
CA ILE A 15 -4.33 6.88 -2.56
C ILE A 15 -5.32 6.40 -3.62
N VAL A 16 -6.19 7.27 -4.10
CA VAL A 16 -7.18 6.93 -5.14
C VAL A 16 -6.47 6.48 -6.41
N PHE A 17 -5.42 7.20 -6.82
CA PHE A 17 -4.64 6.84 -8.00
C PHE A 17 -3.97 5.46 -7.85
N ALA A 18 -3.41 5.15 -6.68
CA ALA A 18 -2.79 3.86 -6.41
C ALA A 18 -3.81 2.70 -6.38
N VAL A 19 -5.03 2.93 -5.90
CA VAL A 19 -6.12 1.93 -5.93
C VAL A 19 -6.61 1.66 -7.34
N LEU A 20 -6.61 2.69 -8.19
CA LEU A 20 -7.00 2.55 -9.59
C LEU A 20 -5.88 1.96 -10.46
N ALA A 21 -4.62 2.07 -10.04
CA ALA A 21 -3.48 1.64 -10.84
C ALA A 21 -3.55 0.16 -11.32
N PRO A 22 -3.93 -0.84 -10.49
CA PRO A 22 -4.10 -2.23 -10.92
C PRO A 22 -5.05 -2.46 -12.10
N PHE A 23 -5.94 -1.51 -12.41
CA PHE A 23 -6.88 -1.63 -13.52
C PHE A 23 -6.34 -1.07 -14.85
N PHE A 24 -5.37 -0.15 -14.78
CA PHE A 24 -4.88 0.59 -15.96
C PHE A 24 -3.41 0.29 -16.29
N PHE A 25 -2.61 -0.17 -15.31
CA PHE A 25 -1.18 -0.36 -15.47
C PHE A 25 -0.74 -1.79 -15.14
N PRO A 26 0.38 -2.28 -15.71
CA PRO A 26 0.93 -3.60 -15.37
C PRO A 26 1.22 -3.75 -13.88
N TRP A 27 1.17 -4.99 -13.38
CA TRP A 27 1.36 -5.32 -11.96
C TRP A 27 2.59 -4.64 -11.35
N SER A 28 3.73 -4.57 -12.07
CA SER A 28 4.97 -3.97 -11.57
C SER A 28 4.83 -2.48 -11.26
N VAL A 29 4.11 -1.74 -12.09
CA VAL A 29 3.84 -0.30 -11.90
C VAL A 29 2.87 -0.09 -10.75
N SER A 30 1.83 -0.92 -10.70
CA SER A 30 0.81 -0.88 -9.65
C SER A 30 1.37 -1.19 -8.27
N VAL A 31 2.31 -2.14 -8.16
CA VAL A 31 3.06 -2.42 -6.92
C VAL A 31 3.87 -1.20 -6.49
N PHE A 32 4.60 -0.58 -7.41
CA PHE A 32 5.42 0.59 -7.10
C PHE A 32 4.59 1.77 -6.58
N LEU A 33 3.48 2.08 -7.25
CA LEU A 33 2.53 3.10 -6.80
C LEU A 33 1.90 2.74 -5.44
N GLY A 34 1.59 1.47 -5.22
CA GLY A 34 1.05 0.98 -3.95
C GLY A 34 2.02 1.12 -2.78
N ILE A 35 3.32 0.87 -2.98
CA ILE A 35 4.35 1.08 -1.95
C ILE A 35 4.44 2.56 -1.58
N ILE A 36 4.42 3.46 -2.57
CA ILE A 36 4.43 4.91 -2.33
C ILE A 36 3.20 5.35 -1.54
N ALA A 37 2.01 4.90 -1.92
CA ALA A 37 0.77 5.21 -1.21
C ALA A 37 0.79 4.65 0.22
N ALA A 38 1.35 3.46 0.42
CA ALA A 38 1.43 2.81 1.72
C ALA A 38 2.31 3.55 2.72
N TYR A 39 3.27 4.35 2.25
CA TYR A 39 4.03 5.24 3.13
C TYR A 39 3.11 6.23 3.88
N PHE A 40 2.04 6.70 3.24
CA PHE A 40 1.07 7.62 3.84
C PHE A 40 -0.06 6.90 4.57
N PHE A 41 -0.53 5.78 4.00
CA PHE A 41 -1.59 4.96 4.58
C PHE A 41 -1.24 3.46 4.49
N PRO A 42 -0.53 2.90 5.48
CA PRO A 42 0.02 1.54 5.40
C PRO A 42 -0.96 0.42 5.02
N PRO A 43 -2.24 0.45 5.45
CA PRO A 43 -3.21 -0.58 5.06
C PRO A 43 -3.50 -0.62 3.55
N ILE A 44 -3.15 0.42 2.78
CA ILE A 44 -3.42 0.45 1.34
C ILE A 44 -2.63 -0.62 0.57
N ALA A 45 -1.43 -0.99 1.06
CA ALA A 45 -0.63 -2.03 0.42
C ALA A 45 -1.30 -3.41 0.50
N LEU A 46 -2.04 -3.72 1.57
CA LEU A 46 -2.86 -4.93 1.66
C LEU A 46 -3.98 -4.94 0.62
N LEU A 47 -4.67 -3.81 0.49
CA LEU A 47 -5.78 -3.68 -0.45
C LEU A 47 -5.30 -3.82 -1.90
N ILE A 48 -4.18 -3.17 -2.24
CA ILE A 48 -3.57 -3.28 -3.58
C ILE A 48 -3.04 -4.70 -3.81
N GLY A 49 -2.39 -5.32 -2.82
CA GLY A 49 -1.94 -6.72 -2.91
C GLY A 49 -3.09 -7.69 -3.17
N GLY A 50 -4.23 -7.51 -2.50
CA GLY A 50 -5.44 -8.29 -2.75
C GLY A 50 -6.03 -8.06 -4.14
N LEU A 51 -6.10 -6.79 -4.60
CA LEU A 51 -6.55 -6.47 -5.96
C LEU A 51 -5.63 -7.11 -7.01
N LEU A 52 -4.32 -7.04 -6.82
CA LEU A 52 -3.36 -7.65 -7.74
C LEU A 52 -3.46 -9.18 -7.77
N GLU A 53 -3.69 -9.82 -6.64
CA GLU A 53 -3.92 -11.27 -6.59
C GLU A 53 -5.13 -11.66 -7.43
N VAL A 54 -6.25 -10.96 -7.26
CA VAL A 54 -7.50 -11.24 -7.98
C VAL A 54 -7.36 -10.93 -9.48
N LEU A 55 -6.67 -9.85 -9.83
CA LEU A 55 -6.59 -9.36 -11.22
C LEU A 55 -5.52 -10.07 -12.05
N TYR A 56 -4.36 -10.38 -11.47
CA TYR A 56 -3.20 -10.89 -12.22
C TYR A 56 -2.87 -12.36 -11.96
N TYR A 57 -3.28 -12.92 -10.81
CA TYR A 57 -2.97 -14.30 -10.43
C TYR A 57 -4.20 -15.07 -9.91
N PRO A 58 -5.35 -15.05 -10.62
CA PRO A 58 -6.53 -15.76 -10.17
C PRO A 58 -6.28 -17.28 -10.13
N GLY A 59 -6.52 -17.91 -8.98
CA GLY A 59 -6.52 -19.37 -8.85
C GLY A 59 -5.15 -20.03 -8.69
N SER A 60 -4.10 -19.26 -8.40
CA SER A 60 -2.73 -19.76 -8.15
C SER A 60 -2.60 -20.69 -6.93
N GLY A 61 -3.62 -20.72 -6.06
CA GLY A 61 -3.62 -21.42 -4.77
C GLY A 61 -2.70 -20.81 -3.72
N VAL A 62 -1.79 -19.90 -4.11
CA VAL A 62 -0.80 -19.25 -3.26
C VAL A 62 -0.95 -17.74 -3.40
N PRO A 63 -1.45 -17.02 -2.37
CA PRO A 63 -1.78 -15.61 -2.48
C PRO A 63 -0.52 -14.72 -2.45
N PHE A 64 0.27 -14.76 -3.52
CA PHE A 64 1.59 -14.15 -3.64
C PHE A 64 1.58 -12.63 -3.42
N PHE A 65 0.72 -11.90 -4.12
CA PHE A 65 0.63 -10.45 -4.01
C PHE A 65 0.04 -10.01 -2.68
N LEU A 66 -0.82 -10.84 -2.08
CA LEU A 66 -1.35 -10.57 -0.75
C LEU A 66 -0.27 -10.72 0.32
N PHE A 67 0.57 -11.76 0.25
CA PHE A 67 1.74 -11.89 1.13
C PHE A 67 2.72 -10.72 0.95
N GLY A 68 2.95 -10.29 -0.29
CA GLY A 68 3.72 -9.08 -0.58
C GLY A 68 3.12 -7.84 0.07
N GLY A 69 1.79 -7.65 -0.05
CA GLY A 69 1.06 -6.57 0.59
C GLY A 69 1.21 -6.56 2.11
N VAL A 70 1.10 -7.74 2.75
CA VAL A 70 1.33 -7.90 4.20
C VAL A 70 2.75 -7.50 4.58
N ALA A 71 3.75 -8.00 3.85
CA ALA A 71 5.15 -7.69 4.12
C ALA A 71 5.44 -6.19 4.01
N VAL A 72 4.90 -5.53 2.97
CA VAL A 72 5.04 -4.07 2.78
C VAL A 72 4.36 -3.31 3.90
N THR A 73 3.12 -3.65 4.25
CA THR A 73 2.39 -2.98 5.34
C THR A 73 3.13 -3.10 6.66
N LEU A 74 3.60 -4.30 7.03
CA LEU A 74 4.37 -4.51 8.26
C LEU A 74 5.70 -3.76 8.23
N GLY A 75 6.41 -3.80 7.10
CA GLY A 75 7.68 -3.08 6.92
C GLY A 75 7.52 -1.57 7.12
N ILE A 76 6.50 -0.97 6.51
CA ILE A 76 6.24 0.47 6.64
C ILE A 76 5.81 0.81 8.07
N ILE A 77 4.96 0.01 8.70
CA ILE A 77 4.58 0.23 10.11
C ILE A 77 5.83 0.19 11.01
N ALA A 78 6.70 -0.80 10.84
CA ALA A 78 7.93 -0.92 11.61
C ALA A 78 8.87 0.28 11.38
N VAL A 79 9.04 0.72 10.13
CA VAL A 79 9.85 1.91 9.79
C VAL A 79 9.25 3.17 10.42
N GLN A 80 7.94 3.36 10.32
CA GLN A 80 7.26 4.52 10.94
C GLN A 80 7.38 4.49 12.47
N GLN A 81 7.26 3.32 13.10
CA GLN A 81 7.45 3.17 14.54
C GLN A 81 8.90 3.47 14.94
N PHE A 82 9.88 2.93 14.21
CA PHE A 82 11.30 3.19 14.46
C PHE A 82 11.63 4.69 14.36
N ILE A 83 11.15 5.37 13.32
CA ILE A 83 11.31 6.82 13.15
C ILE A 83 10.70 7.57 14.34
N LYS A 84 9.47 7.20 14.74
CA LYS A 84 8.79 7.81 15.89
C LYS A 84 9.49 7.53 17.23
N THR A 85 10.21 6.42 17.37
CA THR A 85 10.93 6.10 18.61
C THR A 85 12.31 6.72 18.66
N ARG A 86 12.93 7.05 17.52
CA ARG A 86 14.33 7.50 17.44
C ARG A 86 14.51 8.98 17.11
N ILE A 87 13.54 9.59 16.44
CA ILE A 87 13.64 10.98 15.95
C ILE A 87 12.70 11.92 16.71
N MET A 88 11.54 11.42 17.17
CA MET A 88 10.66 12.14 18.11
C MET A 88 11.06 11.85 19.55
#